data_AF-A0A7Y6XGL2-F1
#
_entry.id   AF-A0A7Y6XGL2-F1
#
_cell.length_a   1.000
_cell.length_b   1.000
_cell.length_c   1.000
_cell.angle_alpha   90.00
_cell.angle_beta   90.00
_cell.angle_gamma   90.00
#
_symmetry.space_group_name_H-M   'P 1'
#
loop_
_entity.id
_entity.type
_entity.pdbx_description
1 polymer ?
#
loop_
_entity_poly.entity_id
_entity_poly.type
_entity_poly.pdbx_seq_one_letter_code
_entity_poly.pdbx_strand_id
1 'polypeptide(L)'
;MFRFRLGSIPVDVHPSHLLVSAVLAYSSVRAAQDGWPFRQVSEAPALGQASAMVVFVLSWMLIVFVSVLVHELGHALASRLFGYQPSIALVWLGGHTLPTDMPGPLPWKRDLVITAAGPLFGLLLGVVSLVGYLVFNGHSPALDFFLRTFAGANFIWAIFNLLPVLPLDGGRLVSTLATRVLGPKRGMIASQGLALLVCVGVVVYSVNIGWLFPAIFFAMYGFQAFRSLAELLSSGGGASSGISAGSMDHPLAAKLREAKIALDAGRLDDARRLGGAVLEGGEGLTPELASHAHHLLGWVALKEGQGRQALDHFSQVQGQKVEPHAVAASFSLVGDDARALDWWKQAWQTSSDRTVMHEYAGTLIRLGRAPEALKLPGVEPAAAFSCAERVLFIRGVYSEAAAMGEAALEYVPSASIAYDAACAHAKARNVPDAVRLLRRASELGFKDGAYAASDADLAPLHGHPAFEEWLTELRQSAAS
;
A
#
# COMPACT_ATOMS: atom_id res chain seq x y z
N MET A 1 -2.21 17.12 -23.84
CA MET A 1 -1.44 15.95 -23.37
C MET A 1 -0.78 15.35 -24.60
N PHE A 2 0.54 15.20 -24.62
CA PHE A 2 1.25 14.59 -25.75
C PHE A 2 1.54 13.13 -25.43
N ARG A 3 1.20 12.21 -26.34
CA ARG A 3 1.39 10.77 -26.14
C ARG A 3 2.31 10.21 -27.23
N PHE A 4 3.31 9.44 -26.84
CA PHE A 4 4.14 8.68 -27.76
C PHE A 4 4.56 7.35 -27.14
N ARG A 5 5.25 6.49 -27.89
CA ARG A 5 5.75 5.20 -27.39
C ARG A 5 7.25 5.11 -27.60
N LEU A 6 7.96 4.61 -26.59
CA LEU A 6 9.35 4.18 -26.69
C LEU A 6 9.37 2.66 -26.72
N GLY A 7 9.44 2.09 -27.92
CA GLY A 7 9.21 0.66 -28.14
C GLY A 7 7.79 0.29 -27.70
N SER A 8 7.66 -0.60 -26.72
CA SER A 8 6.36 -0.99 -26.15
C SER A 8 5.91 -0.15 -24.96
N ILE A 9 6.74 0.79 -24.47
CA ILE A 9 6.46 1.60 -23.27
C ILE A 9 5.67 2.85 -23.68
N PRO A 10 4.42 3.05 -23.22
CA PRO A 10 3.69 4.29 -23.46
C PRO A 10 4.26 5.44 -22.60
N VAL A 11 4.40 6.61 -23.21
CA VAL A 11 4.87 7.84 -22.58
C VAL A 11 3.83 8.95 -22.75
N ASP A 12 3.36 9.47 -21.63
CA ASP A 12 2.40 10.57 -21.53
C ASP A 12 3.07 11.83 -20.99
N VAL A 13 3.03 12.93 -21.74
CA VAL A 13 3.62 14.22 -21.33
C VAL A 13 2.51 15.22 -21.04
N HIS A 14 2.47 15.68 -19.79
CA HIS A 14 1.51 16.68 -19.36
C HIS A 14 2.01 18.10 -19.67
N PRO A 15 1.16 19.04 -20.12
CA PRO A 15 1.57 20.42 -20.38
C PRO A 15 2.23 21.13 -19.18
N SER A 16 1.89 20.72 -17.96
CA SER A 16 2.52 21.25 -16.75
C SER A 16 4.02 20.97 -16.68
N HIS A 17 4.50 19.84 -17.21
CA HIS A 17 5.92 19.53 -17.25
C HIS A 17 6.69 20.50 -18.16
N LEU A 18 6.13 20.82 -19.33
CA LEU A 18 6.71 21.76 -20.27
C LEU A 18 6.73 23.18 -19.69
N LEU A 19 5.63 23.59 -19.04
CA LEU A 19 5.54 24.90 -18.39
C LEU A 19 6.58 25.06 -17.29
N VAL A 20 6.72 24.08 -16.41
CA VAL A 20 7.72 24.11 -15.33
C VAL A 20 9.14 24.14 -15.88
N SER A 21 9.42 23.33 -16.90
CA SER A 21 10.73 23.32 -17.57
C SER A 21 11.07 24.69 -18.18
N ALA A 22 10.08 25.38 -18.76
CA ALA A 22 10.24 26.73 -19.29
C ALA A 22 10.48 27.77 -18.19
N VAL A 23 9.76 27.69 -17.07
CA VAL A 23 9.94 28.59 -15.91
C VAL A 23 11.33 28.40 -15.29
N LEU A 24 11.78 27.16 -15.14
CA LEU A 24 13.13 26.85 -14.67
C LEU A 24 14.17 27.42 -15.63
N ALA A 25 14.02 27.19 -16.93
CA ALA A 25 14.90 27.76 -17.94
C ALA A 25 14.99 29.28 -17.82
N TYR A 26 13.83 29.96 -17.77
CA TYR A 26 13.77 31.42 -17.64
C TYR A 26 14.44 31.92 -16.36
N SER A 27 14.25 31.22 -15.24
CA SER A 27 14.91 31.56 -13.97
C SER A 27 16.43 31.45 -14.04
N SER A 28 16.96 30.57 -14.88
CA SER A 28 18.40 30.35 -15.10
C SER A 28 19.03 31.30 -16.11
N VAL A 29 18.25 32.10 -16.83
CA VAL A 29 18.76 33.01 -17.87
C VAL A 29 19.80 33.98 -17.32
N ARG A 30 19.54 34.57 -16.14
CA ARG A 30 20.48 35.53 -15.53
C ARG A 30 21.85 34.92 -15.28
N ALA A 31 21.90 33.66 -14.86
CA ALA A 31 23.14 32.94 -14.64
C ALA A 31 23.84 32.51 -15.95
N ALA A 32 23.11 32.48 -17.07
CA ALA A 32 23.61 32.03 -18.36
C ALA A 32 24.04 33.17 -19.29
N GLN A 33 23.93 34.44 -18.89
CA GLN A 33 24.20 35.60 -19.74
C GLN A 33 25.62 35.62 -20.33
N ASP A 34 26.61 35.09 -19.61
CA ASP A 34 28.00 35.03 -20.06
C ASP A 34 28.31 33.81 -20.95
N GLY A 35 27.32 32.95 -21.18
CA GLY A 35 27.43 31.69 -21.91
C GLY A 35 26.68 31.66 -23.24
N TRP A 36 26.66 30.48 -23.88
CA TRP A 36 25.83 30.25 -25.06
C TRP A 36 24.33 30.21 -24.67
N PRO A 37 23.42 30.79 -25.49
CA PRO A 37 23.66 31.49 -26.76
C PRO A 37 23.86 33.02 -26.62
N PHE A 38 23.79 33.57 -25.40
CA PHE A 38 23.75 35.01 -25.17
C PHE A 38 25.05 35.73 -25.54
N ARG A 39 26.20 35.11 -25.26
CA ARG A 39 27.51 35.66 -25.60
C ARG A 39 27.70 35.90 -27.10
N GLN A 40 27.10 35.06 -27.94
CA GLN A 40 27.20 35.17 -29.40
C GLN A 40 26.34 36.30 -29.97
N VAL A 41 25.38 36.81 -29.20
CA VAL A 41 24.44 37.86 -29.63
C VAL A 41 24.51 39.09 -28.74
N SER A 42 25.59 39.28 -27.97
CA SER A 42 25.73 40.40 -27.04
C SER A 42 25.65 41.76 -27.74
N GLU A 43 26.12 41.83 -28.99
CA GLU A 43 26.06 43.04 -29.84
C GLU A 43 24.85 43.06 -30.78
N ALA A 44 24.02 42.01 -30.77
CA ALA A 44 22.88 41.93 -31.67
C ALA A 44 21.75 42.89 -31.24
N PRO A 45 20.91 43.36 -32.19
CA PRO A 45 19.70 44.11 -31.88
C PRO A 45 18.74 43.35 -30.96
N ALA A 46 17.75 44.03 -30.40
CA ALA A 46 16.78 43.44 -29.46
C ALA A 46 16.12 42.14 -29.95
N LEU A 47 15.83 42.05 -31.26
CA LEU A 47 15.29 40.82 -31.87
C LEU A 47 16.28 39.63 -31.81
N GLY A 48 17.58 39.89 -31.94
CA GLY A 48 18.62 38.87 -31.81
C GLY A 48 18.75 38.36 -30.38
N GLN A 49 18.69 39.26 -29.39
CA GLN A 49 18.68 38.90 -27.97
C GLN A 49 17.41 38.11 -27.59
N ALA A 50 16.25 38.51 -28.11
CA ALA A 50 15.00 37.76 -27.94
C ALA A 50 15.08 36.37 -28.57
N SER A 51 15.71 36.24 -29.74
CA SER A 51 15.92 34.94 -30.39
C SER A 51 16.83 34.03 -29.56
N ALA A 52 17.92 34.55 -29.01
CA ALA A 52 18.81 33.80 -28.12
C ALA A 52 18.09 33.34 -26.84
N MET A 53 17.23 34.18 -26.26
CA MET A 53 16.37 33.79 -25.14
C MET A 53 15.50 32.58 -25.49
N VAL A 54 14.82 32.62 -26.64
CA VAL A 54 13.96 31.52 -27.10
C VAL A 54 14.78 30.24 -27.30
N VAL A 55 15.93 30.34 -27.97
CA VAL A 55 16.83 29.19 -28.19
C VAL A 55 17.32 28.61 -26.87
N PHE A 56 17.70 29.45 -25.91
CA PHE A 56 18.12 29.02 -24.59
C PHE A 56 17.01 28.28 -23.85
N VAL A 57 15.81 28.86 -23.82
CA VAL A 57 14.65 28.27 -23.13
C VAL A 57 14.27 26.93 -23.76
N LEU A 58 14.20 26.83 -25.09
CA LEU A 58 13.90 25.57 -25.78
C LEU A 58 14.99 24.52 -25.56
N SER A 59 16.26 24.91 -25.57
CA SER A 59 17.39 24.01 -25.32
C SER A 59 17.36 23.48 -23.89
N TRP A 60 17.09 24.34 -22.92
CA TRP A 60 16.95 23.95 -21.51
C TRP A 60 15.75 23.02 -21.30
N MET A 61 14.60 23.35 -21.90
CA MET A 61 13.42 22.48 -21.86
C MET A 61 13.72 21.09 -22.44
N LEU A 62 14.45 21.02 -23.55
CA LEU A 62 14.89 19.75 -24.13
C LEU A 62 15.80 18.97 -23.18
N ILE A 63 16.76 19.65 -22.54
CA ILE A 63 17.68 19.03 -21.58
C ILE A 63 16.91 18.46 -20.38
N VAL A 64 16.01 19.24 -19.77
CA VAL A 64 15.18 18.79 -18.64
C VAL A 64 14.29 17.62 -19.07
N PHE A 65 13.61 17.75 -20.21
CA PHE A 65 12.74 16.70 -20.73
C PHE A 65 13.48 15.39 -20.94
N VAL A 66 14.63 15.42 -21.63
CA VAL A 66 15.44 14.22 -21.88
C VAL A 66 16.00 13.64 -20.58
N SER A 67 16.45 14.49 -19.66
CA SER A 67 17.01 14.03 -18.38
C SER A 67 15.95 13.30 -17.53
N VAL A 68 14.76 13.90 -17.38
CA VAL A 68 13.66 13.26 -16.65
C VAL A 68 13.16 12.02 -17.38
N LEU A 69 13.06 12.06 -18.72
CA LEU A 69 12.67 10.89 -19.50
C LEU A 69 13.65 9.72 -19.35
N VAL A 70 14.96 9.97 -19.36
CA VAL A 70 15.97 8.92 -19.17
C VAL A 70 15.96 8.36 -17.75
N HIS A 71 15.72 9.22 -16.74
CA HIS A 71 15.48 8.79 -15.36
C HIS A 71 14.27 7.84 -15.28
N GLU A 72 13.11 8.25 -15.79
CA GLU A 72 11.92 7.39 -15.78
C GLU A 72 12.09 6.12 -16.62
N LEU A 73 12.85 6.20 -17.72
CA LEU A 73 13.19 5.04 -18.52
C LEU A 73 14.02 4.02 -17.71
N GLY A 74 14.86 4.47 -16.79
CA GLY A 74 15.57 3.59 -15.85
C GLY A 74 14.62 2.76 -15.01
N HIS A 75 13.62 3.40 -14.37
CA HIS A 75 12.57 2.69 -13.63
C HIS A 75 11.77 1.74 -14.52
N ALA A 76 11.41 2.18 -15.73
CA ALA A 76 10.62 1.40 -16.66
C ALA A 76 11.37 0.16 -17.15
N LEU A 77 12.64 0.30 -17.55
CA LEU A 77 13.47 -0.82 -17.99
C LEU A 77 13.70 -1.82 -16.86
N ALA A 78 13.99 -1.35 -15.64
CA ALA A 78 14.10 -2.24 -14.47
C ALA A 78 12.79 -2.98 -14.17
N SER A 79 11.65 -2.30 -14.30
CA SER A 79 10.33 -2.92 -14.14
C SER A 79 10.09 -4.02 -15.19
N ARG A 80 10.53 -3.80 -16.44
CA ARG A 80 10.43 -4.81 -17.51
C ARG A 80 11.30 -6.02 -17.27
N LEU A 81 12.49 -5.86 -16.69
CA LEU A 81 13.35 -6.99 -16.33
C LEU A 81 12.67 -7.94 -15.34
N PHE A 82 11.72 -7.45 -14.57
CA PHE A 82 10.90 -8.25 -13.64
C PHE A 82 9.56 -8.72 -14.23
N GLY A 83 9.33 -8.52 -15.53
CA GLY A 83 8.12 -8.96 -16.23
C GLY A 83 6.91 -8.02 -16.12
N TYR A 84 7.09 -6.81 -15.57
CA TYR A 84 6.00 -5.84 -15.46
C TYR A 84 5.87 -4.98 -16.73
N GLN A 85 4.65 -4.47 -16.98
CA GLN A 85 4.39 -3.49 -18.04
C GLN A 85 4.37 -2.06 -17.46
N PRO A 86 5.43 -1.26 -17.67
CA PRO A 86 5.47 0.12 -17.16
C PRO A 86 4.79 1.10 -18.13
N SER A 87 4.18 2.14 -17.58
CA SER A 87 3.79 3.36 -18.30
C SER A 87 4.49 4.57 -17.68
N ILE A 88 5.04 5.46 -18.50
CA ILE A 88 5.72 6.68 -18.04
C ILE A 88 4.77 7.86 -18.21
N ALA A 89 4.53 8.60 -17.13
CA ALA A 89 3.82 9.87 -17.18
C ALA A 89 4.69 11.01 -16.65
N LEU A 90 5.00 12.01 -17.47
CA LEU A 90 5.77 13.19 -17.10
C LEU A 90 4.85 14.32 -16.66
N VAL A 91 4.94 14.72 -15.39
CA VAL A 91 4.05 15.69 -14.74
C VAL A 91 4.86 16.61 -13.82
N TRP A 92 4.66 17.92 -13.92
CA TRP A 92 5.37 18.91 -13.11
C TRP A 92 6.91 18.74 -13.24
N LEU A 93 7.62 18.59 -12.13
CA LEU A 93 9.08 18.49 -12.10
C LEU A 93 9.58 17.08 -12.43
N GLY A 94 8.76 16.04 -12.32
CA GLY A 94 9.21 14.65 -12.45
C GLY A 94 8.41 13.82 -13.43
N GLY A 95 8.56 12.52 -13.30
CA GLY A 95 7.63 11.55 -13.85
C GLY A 95 7.15 10.57 -12.80
N HIS A 96 6.13 9.82 -13.16
CA HIS A 96 5.71 8.65 -12.42
C HIS A 96 5.67 7.48 -13.38
N THR A 97 6.56 6.52 -13.13
CA THR A 97 6.50 5.20 -13.75
C THR A 97 5.62 4.29 -12.88
N LEU A 98 4.41 4.01 -13.36
CA LEU A 98 3.51 3.05 -12.74
C LEU A 98 3.57 1.74 -13.54
N PRO A 99 3.76 0.59 -12.90
CA PRO A 99 3.47 -0.68 -13.56
C PRO A 99 1.95 -0.80 -13.69
N THR A 100 1.46 -0.85 -14.93
CA THR A 100 0.03 -0.79 -15.25
C THR A 100 -0.71 -2.09 -14.89
N ASP A 101 0.01 -3.22 -14.82
CA ASP A 101 -0.53 -4.55 -14.55
C ASP A 101 -0.02 -5.10 -13.20
N MET A 102 -0.21 -4.35 -12.11
CA MET A 102 0.25 -4.77 -10.78
C MET A 102 -0.86 -5.38 -9.90
N PRO A 103 -0.71 -6.65 -9.50
CA PRO A 103 -1.55 -7.40 -8.55
C PRO A 103 -1.64 -6.90 -7.11
N GLY A 104 -0.65 -6.13 -6.68
CA GLY A 104 -0.31 -5.90 -5.28
C GLY A 104 1.07 -5.27 -5.14
N PRO A 105 1.58 -5.05 -3.91
CA PRO A 105 2.85 -4.36 -3.68
C PRO A 105 4.05 -5.14 -4.24
N LEU A 106 5.03 -4.41 -4.78
CA LEU A 106 6.27 -4.99 -5.31
C LEU A 106 7.02 -5.73 -4.19
N PRO A 107 7.57 -6.94 -4.44
CA PRO A 107 8.53 -7.55 -3.52
C PRO A 107 9.65 -6.55 -3.22
N TRP A 108 9.96 -6.33 -1.95
CA TRP A 108 10.85 -5.23 -1.51
C TRP A 108 12.21 -5.19 -2.26
N LYS A 109 12.79 -6.34 -2.60
CA LYS A 109 14.04 -6.41 -3.40
C LYS A 109 13.86 -5.82 -4.80
N ARG A 110 12.73 -6.13 -5.45
CA ARG A 110 12.38 -5.61 -6.78
C ARG A 110 12.06 -4.12 -6.71
N ASP A 111 11.33 -3.70 -5.66
CA ASP A 111 11.05 -2.28 -5.39
C ASP A 111 12.34 -1.46 -5.24
N LEU A 112 13.32 -1.97 -4.49
CA LEU A 112 14.63 -1.31 -4.36
C LEU A 112 15.38 -1.22 -5.69
N VAL A 113 15.42 -2.30 -6.48
CA VAL A 113 16.10 -2.29 -7.78
C VAL A 113 15.42 -1.34 -8.76
N ILE A 114 14.10 -1.36 -8.84
CA ILE A 114 13.33 -0.46 -9.70
C ILE A 114 13.56 0.99 -9.27
N THR A 115 13.42 1.29 -7.98
CA THR A 115 13.58 2.65 -7.44
C THR A 115 15.03 3.16 -7.61
N ALA A 116 16.04 2.32 -7.46
CA ALA A 116 17.44 2.72 -7.66
C ALA A 116 17.79 2.91 -9.16
N ALA A 117 17.07 2.25 -10.07
CA ALA A 117 17.38 2.29 -11.49
C ALA A 117 17.20 3.69 -12.12
N GLY A 118 16.22 4.48 -11.67
CA GLY A 118 15.99 5.82 -12.20
C GLY A 118 17.18 6.76 -11.96
N PRO A 119 17.57 6.99 -10.69
CA PRO A 119 18.76 7.78 -10.37
C PRO A 119 20.03 7.24 -11.03
N LEU A 120 20.20 5.91 -11.13
CA LEU A 120 21.36 5.31 -11.78
C LEU A 120 21.43 5.63 -13.29
N PHE A 121 20.29 5.61 -13.99
CA PHE A 121 20.22 6.00 -15.40
C PHE A 121 20.47 7.50 -15.59
N GLY A 122 19.95 8.33 -14.69
CA GLY A 122 20.29 9.76 -14.64
C GLY A 122 21.80 9.96 -14.47
N LEU A 123 22.42 9.33 -13.47
CA LEU A 123 23.87 9.39 -13.25
C LEU A 123 24.66 8.90 -14.47
N LEU A 124 24.24 7.81 -15.10
CA LEU A 124 24.88 7.30 -16.31
C LEU A 124 24.84 8.34 -17.45
N LEU A 125 23.68 8.97 -17.69
CA LEU A 125 23.56 10.05 -18.67
C LEU A 125 24.46 11.23 -18.30
N GLY A 126 24.55 11.58 -17.02
CA GLY A 126 25.45 12.61 -16.52
C GLY A 126 26.92 12.31 -16.79
N VAL A 127 27.37 11.08 -16.51
CA VAL A 127 28.74 10.61 -16.78
C VAL A 127 29.03 10.59 -18.27
N VAL A 128 28.14 10.05 -19.10
CA VAL A 128 28.31 10.03 -20.56
C VAL A 128 28.42 11.45 -21.12
N SER A 129 27.60 12.37 -20.62
CA SER A 129 27.65 13.78 -21.03
C SER A 129 28.93 14.48 -20.56
N LEU A 130 29.43 14.16 -19.36
CA LEU A 130 30.68 14.68 -18.84
C LEU A 130 31.88 14.16 -19.65
N VAL A 131 31.93 12.86 -19.94
CA VAL A 131 32.98 12.27 -20.80
C VAL A 131 32.92 12.90 -22.19
N GLY A 132 31.72 13.03 -22.76
CA GLY A 132 31.52 13.74 -24.03
C GLY A 132 32.05 15.18 -23.96
N TYR A 133 31.74 15.91 -22.89
CA TYR A 133 32.25 17.27 -22.70
C TYR A 133 33.79 17.28 -22.68
N LEU A 134 34.43 16.39 -21.92
CA LEU A 134 35.90 16.33 -21.84
C LEU A 134 36.57 15.99 -23.17
N VAL A 135 35.93 15.15 -24.01
CA VAL A 135 36.46 14.74 -25.32
C VAL A 135 36.23 15.81 -26.39
N PHE A 136 35.06 16.43 -26.40
CA PHE A 136 34.63 17.36 -27.46
C PHE A 136 34.70 18.84 -27.06
N ASN A 137 35.23 19.16 -25.88
CA ASN A 137 35.35 20.53 -25.39
C ASN A 137 36.03 21.43 -26.43
N GLY A 138 35.44 22.59 -26.71
CA GLY A 138 36.01 23.59 -27.61
C GLY A 138 35.73 23.36 -29.10
N HIS A 139 35.01 22.31 -29.48
CA HIS A 139 34.57 22.12 -30.88
C HIS A 139 33.46 23.10 -31.27
N SER A 140 32.51 23.36 -30.36
CA SER A 140 31.42 24.32 -30.59
C SER A 140 30.84 24.80 -29.25
N PRO A 141 30.61 26.12 -29.06
CA PRO A 141 30.01 26.64 -27.85
C PRO A 141 28.63 26.06 -27.52
N ALA A 142 27.86 25.69 -28.54
CA ALA A 142 26.56 25.05 -28.35
C ALA A 142 26.72 23.62 -27.81
N LEU A 143 27.64 22.84 -28.39
CA LEU A 143 27.90 21.47 -27.97
C LEU A 143 28.43 21.44 -26.52
N ASP A 144 29.36 22.34 -26.20
CA ASP A 144 29.92 22.50 -24.85
C ASP A 144 28.81 22.82 -23.85
N PHE A 145 27.89 23.72 -24.21
CA PHE A 145 26.71 24.05 -23.41
C PHE A 145 25.83 22.82 -23.17
N PHE A 146 25.44 22.08 -24.23
CA PHE A 146 24.59 20.91 -24.09
C PHE A 146 25.23 19.84 -23.21
N LEU A 147 26.48 19.47 -23.47
CA LEU A 147 27.16 18.39 -22.73
C LEU A 147 27.38 18.76 -21.25
N ARG A 148 27.83 19.99 -20.98
CA ARG A 148 28.04 20.48 -19.62
C ARG A 148 26.73 20.60 -18.86
N THR A 149 25.67 21.09 -19.52
CA THR A 149 24.37 21.29 -18.89
C THR A 149 23.64 19.96 -18.68
N PHE A 150 23.72 19.00 -19.61
CA PHE A 150 23.24 17.62 -19.39
C PHE A 150 23.96 16.96 -18.22
N ALA A 151 25.29 17.06 -18.15
CA ALA A 151 26.06 16.51 -17.04
C ALA A 151 25.61 17.09 -15.70
N GLY A 152 25.60 18.43 -15.60
CA GLY A 152 25.20 19.13 -14.38
C GLY A 152 23.74 18.83 -13.98
N ALA A 153 22.81 18.92 -14.93
CA ALA A 153 21.40 18.66 -14.68
C ALA A 153 21.18 17.24 -14.17
N ASN A 154 21.78 16.22 -14.80
CA ASN A 154 21.59 14.83 -14.39
C ASN A 154 22.23 14.50 -13.04
N PHE A 155 23.41 15.06 -12.72
CA PHE A 155 24.00 14.88 -11.40
C PHE A 155 23.16 15.53 -10.31
N ILE A 156 22.74 16.79 -10.52
CA ILE A 156 21.88 17.50 -9.56
C ILE A 156 20.54 16.75 -9.41
N TRP A 157 19.94 16.31 -10.51
CA TRP A 157 18.67 15.58 -10.52
C TRP A 157 18.77 14.25 -9.79
N ALA A 158 19.84 13.48 -10.01
CA ALA A 158 20.05 12.21 -9.33
C ALA A 158 20.31 12.40 -7.82
N ILE A 159 21.15 13.38 -7.44
CA ILE A 159 21.38 13.70 -6.02
C ILE A 159 20.08 14.12 -5.35
N PHE A 160 19.30 14.97 -6.02
CA PHE A 160 18.01 15.41 -5.54
C PHE A 160 17.07 14.23 -5.33
N ASN A 161 16.93 13.35 -6.32
CA ASN A 161 16.07 12.17 -6.21
C ASN A 161 16.57 11.17 -5.16
N LEU A 162 17.86 11.12 -4.86
CA LEU A 162 18.42 10.25 -3.81
C LEU A 162 18.29 10.83 -2.39
N LEU A 163 17.77 12.05 -2.22
CA LEU A 163 17.47 12.58 -0.90
C LEU A 163 16.45 11.68 -0.18
N PRO A 164 16.60 11.45 1.14
CA PRO A 164 15.75 10.54 1.91
C PRO A 164 14.41 11.21 2.29
N VAL A 165 13.70 11.74 1.30
CA VAL A 165 12.46 12.51 1.46
C VAL A 165 11.41 11.95 0.50
N LEU A 166 10.26 11.48 1.00
CA LEU A 166 9.14 11.12 0.11
C LEU A 166 8.55 12.39 -0.52
N PRO A 167 8.16 12.37 -1.81
CA PRO A 167 7.99 11.22 -2.70
C PRO A 167 9.24 10.83 -3.54
N LEU A 168 10.43 11.36 -3.25
CA LEU A 168 11.66 11.09 -4.01
C LEU A 168 12.12 9.64 -3.87
N ASP A 169 12.91 9.18 -4.84
CA ASP A 169 13.40 7.79 -4.91
C ASP A 169 14.19 7.38 -3.66
N GLY A 170 15.07 8.24 -3.16
CA GLY A 170 15.85 8.04 -1.94
C GLY A 170 14.97 7.90 -0.71
N GLY A 171 13.87 8.66 -0.64
CA GLY A 171 12.86 8.52 0.40
C GLY A 171 12.18 7.15 0.37
N ARG A 172 11.84 6.64 -0.83
CA ARG A 172 11.31 5.28 -1.01
C ARG A 172 12.34 4.21 -0.65
N LEU A 173 13.59 4.34 -1.10
CA LEU A 173 14.67 3.40 -0.76
C LEU A 173 14.87 3.31 0.75
N VAL A 174 14.99 4.46 1.43
CA VAL A 174 15.15 4.51 2.89
C VAL A 174 13.92 3.96 3.59
N SER A 175 12.71 4.29 3.16
CA SER A 175 11.48 3.78 3.76
C SER A 175 11.37 2.25 3.62
N THR A 176 11.60 1.70 2.43
CA THR A 176 11.58 0.25 2.17
C THR A 176 12.66 -0.49 2.97
N LEU A 177 13.87 0.07 3.08
CA LEU A 177 14.94 -0.52 3.90
C LEU A 177 14.67 -0.41 5.40
N ALA A 178 14.27 0.76 5.89
CA ALA A 178 14.03 1.01 7.30
C ALA A 178 12.87 0.14 7.82
N THR A 179 11.77 0.04 7.07
CA THR A 179 10.63 -0.82 7.42
C THR A 179 11.01 -2.31 7.44
N ARG A 180 11.98 -2.71 6.61
CA ARG A 180 12.48 -4.09 6.61
C ARG A 180 13.41 -4.39 7.78
N VAL A 181 14.32 -3.48 8.13
CA VAL A 181 15.33 -3.68 9.19
C VAL A 181 14.75 -3.47 10.58
N LEU A 182 13.95 -2.43 10.77
CA LEU A 182 13.44 -2.01 12.07
C LEU A 182 12.01 -2.49 12.35
N GLY A 183 11.37 -3.11 11.35
CA GLY A 183 9.95 -3.46 11.34
C GLY A 183 9.06 -2.33 10.80
N PRO A 184 7.81 -2.61 10.39
CA PRO A 184 7.01 -1.70 9.58
C PRO A 184 6.81 -0.32 10.23
N LYS A 185 6.39 -0.29 11.50
CA LYS A 185 6.09 0.96 12.18
C LYS A 185 7.34 1.77 12.54
N ARG A 186 8.32 1.13 13.17
CA ARG A 186 9.57 1.80 13.61
C ARG A 186 10.39 2.28 12.40
N GLY A 187 10.42 1.49 11.34
CA GLY A 187 11.08 1.86 10.10
C GLY A 187 10.41 3.04 9.41
N MET A 188 9.08 3.08 9.36
CA MET A 188 8.36 4.23 8.82
C MET A 188 8.63 5.49 9.65
N ILE A 189 8.55 5.40 10.99
CA ILE A 189 8.90 6.50 11.91
C ILE A 189 10.33 7.01 11.66
N ALA A 190 11.31 6.10 11.57
CA ALA A 190 12.70 6.45 11.30
C ALA A 190 12.86 7.15 9.94
N SER A 191 12.22 6.62 8.89
CA SER A 191 12.29 7.20 7.54
C SER A 191 11.65 8.58 7.46
N GLN A 192 10.47 8.79 8.06
CA GLN A 192 9.79 10.09 8.09
C GLN A 192 10.52 11.09 8.99
N GLY A 193 11.09 10.64 10.11
CA GLY A 193 11.93 11.47 10.96
C GLY A 193 13.19 11.96 10.24
N LEU A 194 13.86 11.09 9.49
CA LEU A 194 15.00 11.48 8.65
C LEU A 194 14.58 12.44 7.54
N ALA A 195 13.45 12.18 6.87
CA ALA A 195 12.90 13.07 5.84
C ALA A 195 12.63 14.47 6.40
N LEU A 196 11.99 14.57 7.57
CA LEU A 196 11.72 15.83 8.24
C LEU A 196 13.02 16.59 8.58
N LEU A 197 14.03 15.89 9.12
CA LEU A 197 15.32 16.49 9.44
C LEU A 197 16.01 17.06 8.21
N VAL A 198 16.02 16.31 7.10
CA VAL A 198 16.59 16.77 5.83
C VAL A 198 15.81 17.97 5.28
N CYS A 199 14.47 17.92 5.28
CA CYS A 199 13.65 19.04 4.84
C CYS A 199 13.92 20.32 5.64
N VAL A 200 13.97 20.24 6.98
CA VAL A 200 14.28 21.40 7.83
C VAL A 200 15.67 21.96 7.51
N GLY A 201 16.68 21.09 7.37
CA GLY A 201 18.03 21.51 7.00
C GLY A 201 18.08 22.24 5.64
N VAL A 202 17.40 21.70 4.63
CA VAL A 202 17.33 22.30 3.29
C VAL A 202 16.55 23.62 3.31
N VAL A 203 15.45 23.72 4.07
CA VAL A 203 14.67 24.96 4.21
C VAL A 203 15.53 26.05 4.85
N VAL A 204 16.20 25.74 5.96
CA VAL A 204 17.09 26.70 6.65
C VAL A 204 18.19 27.15 5.69
N TYR A 205 18.87 26.23 5.02
CA TYR A 205 19.90 26.57 4.05
C TYR A 205 19.36 27.46 2.92
N SER A 206 18.24 27.08 2.32
CA SER A 206 17.62 27.77 1.18
C SER A 206 17.16 29.18 1.54
N VAL A 207 16.60 29.39 2.72
CA VAL A 207 16.20 30.73 3.21
C VAL A 207 17.43 31.62 3.41
N ASN A 208 18.53 31.09 3.98
CA ASN A 208 19.76 31.86 4.20
C ASN A 208 20.40 32.37 2.90
N ILE A 209 20.31 31.60 1.82
CA ILE A 209 20.83 31.99 0.49
C ILE A 209 19.79 32.67 -0.41
N GLY A 210 18.57 32.90 0.08
CA GLY A 210 17.48 33.55 -0.66
C GLY A 210 16.81 32.68 -1.73
N TRP A 211 17.01 31.37 -1.72
CA TRP A 211 16.42 30.42 -2.67
C TRP A 211 15.00 30.02 -2.25
N LEU A 212 14.02 30.86 -2.58
CA LEU A 212 12.63 30.68 -2.16
C LEU A 212 11.97 29.41 -2.73
N PHE A 213 12.29 29.03 -3.97
CA PHE A 213 11.63 27.87 -4.61
C PHE A 213 11.95 26.54 -3.90
N PRO A 214 13.23 26.16 -3.68
CA PRO A 214 13.55 24.99 -2.86
C PRO A 214 13.04 25.10 -1.42
N ALA A 215 13.07 26.29 -0.81
CA ALA A 215 12.56 26.50 0.55
C ALA A 215 11.07 26.14 0.65
N ILE A 216 10.23 26.65 -0.26
CA ILE A 216 8.79 26.34 -0.26
C ILE A 216 8.55 24.85 -0.54
N PHE A 217 9.28 24.30 -1.51
CA PHE A 217 9.15 22.90 -1.92
C PHE A 217 9.47 21.92 -0.77
N PHE A 218 10.61 22.09 -0.09
CA PHE A 218 10.97 21.25 1.05
C PHE A 218 10.18 21.57 2.32
N ALA A 219 9.65 22.79 2.48
CA ALA A 219 8.71 23.07 3.57
C ALA A 219 7.41 22.26 3.39
N MET A 220 6.90 22.16 2.17
CA MET A 220 5.71 21.36 1.86
C MET A 220 5.94 19.86 2.14
N TYR A 221 7.07 19.29 1.69
CA TYR A 221 7.41 17.89 1.97
C TYR A 221 7.78 17.63 3.44
N GLY A 222 8.44 18.59 4.10
CA GLY A 222 8.69 18.54 5.53
C GLY A 222 7.38 18.51 6.32
N PHE A 223 6.40 19.32 5.93
CA PHE A 223 5.08 19.30 6.55
C PHE A 223 4.34 17.97 6.31
N GLN A 224 4.46 17.37 5.12
CA GLN A 224 3.91 16.04 4.84
C GLN A 224 4.58 14.95 5.69
N ALA A 225 5.91 14.98 5.80
CA ALA A 225 6.66 14.05 6.65
C ALA A 225 6.28 14.22 8.13
N PHE A 226 6.13 15.46 8.60
CA PHE A 226 5.65 15.77 9.95
C PHE A 226 4.24 15.21 10.20
N ARG A 227 3.30 15.43 9.28
CA ARG A 227 1.94 14.87 9.38
C ARG A 227 1.95 13.34 9.43
N SER A 228 2.70 12.70 8.54
CA SER A 228 2.83 11.24 8.54
C SER A 228 3.44 10.73 9.84
N LEU A 229 4.47 11.41 10.35
CA LEU A 229 5.10 11.06 11.62
C LEU A 229 4.13 11.26 12.80
N ALA A 230 3.39 12.38 12.83
CA ALA A 230 2.37 12.63 13.84
C ALA A 230 1.30 11.54 13.82
N GLU A 231 0.78 11.16 12.65
CA GLU A 231 -0.17 10.05 12.49
C GLU A 231 0.41 8.70 12.96
N LEU A 232 1.68 8.41 12.67
CA LEU A 232 2.34 7.17 13.08
C LEU A 232 2.62 7.09 14.59
N LEU A 233 2.90 8.23 15.21
CA LEU A 233 3.07 8.34 16.66
C LEU A 233 1.70 8.31 17.35
N SER A 234 0.68 8.97 16.79
CA SER A 234 -0.70 8.95 17.27
C SER A 234 -1.34 7.55 17.13
N SER A 235 -1.05 6.82 16.06
CA SER A 235 -1.44 5.41 15.87
C SER A 235 -0.68 4.42 16.78
N GLY A 236 0.19 4.92 17.67
CA GLY A 236 0.66 4.24 18.89
C GLY A 236 -0.43 3.96 19.92
N GLY A 237 -1.55 4.68 19.84
CA GLY A 237 -2.85 4.25 20.34
C GLY A 237 -3.77 3.96 19.15
N GLY A 238 -4.58 2.91 19.22
CA GLY A 238 -5.46 2.50 18.12
C GLY A 238 -6.26 3.66 17.54
N ALA A 239 -6.26 3.76 16.20
CA ALA A 239 -7.16 4.54 15.37
C ALA A 239 -7.65 5.88 15.98
N SER A 240 -6.80 6.91 16.07
CA SER A 240 -7.29 8.26 16.42
C SER A 240 -8.01 8.90 15.23
N SER A 241 -9.29 8.56 15.01
CA SER A 241 -10.23 9.48 14.38
C SER A 241 -10.58 10.57 15.39
N GLY A 242 -10.46 11.82 14.95
CA GLY A 242 -10.36 13.00 15.81
C GLY A 242 -11.54 13.22 16.73
N ILE A 243 -11.29 13.13 18.02
CA ILE A 243 -12.07 13.87 19.02
C ILE A 243 -11.47 15.29 19.01
N SER A 244 -12.24 16.29 18.57
CA SER A 244 -11.81 17.68 18.65
C SER A 244 -11.52 18.04 20.12
N ALA A 245 -10.47 18.82 20.37
CA ALA A 245 -10.06 19.23 21.70
C ALA A 245 -11.17 19.95 22.52
N GLY A 246 -12.27 20.37 21.87
CA GLY A 246 -13.42 21.02 22.49
C GLY A 246 -14.44 20.10 23.18
N SER A 247 -14.35 18.76 23.03
CA SER A 247 -15.30 17.81 23.65
C SER A 247 -14.69 16.93 24.74
N MET A 248 -13.53 17.33 25.29
CA MET A 248 -12.70 16.48 26.15
C MET A 248 -13.23 16.28 27.58
N ASP A 249 -14.19 17.08 28.05
CA ASP A 249 -14.70 17.03 29.43
C ASP A 249 -16.04 16.29 29.58
N HIS A 250 -16.56 15.64 28.53
CA HIS A 250 -17.84 14.93 28.60
C HIS A 250 -17.68 13.48 29.13
N PRO A 251 -18.44 13.05 30.16
CA PRO A 251 -18.35 11.68 30.71
C PRO A 251 -18.52 10.57 29.68
N LEU A 252 -19.35 10.77 28.65
CA LEU A 252 -19.54 9.79 27.57
C LEU A 252 -18.30 9.66 26.67
N ALA A 253 -17.54 10.73 26.47
CA ALA A 253 -16.30 10.67 25.67
C ALA A 253 -15.22 9.84 26.38
N ALA A 254 -15.16 9.90 27.71
CA ALA A 254 -14.28 9.03 28.49
C ALA A 254 -14.68 7.55 28.37
N LYS A 255 -15.98 7.25 28.51
CA LYS A 255 -16.50 5.88 28.33
C LYS A 255 -16.23 5.33 26.93
N LEU A 256 -16.40 6.15 25.89
CA LEU A 256 -16.10 5.75 24.52
C LEU A 256 -14.61 5.41 24.33
N ARG A 257 -13.70 6.16 24.96
CA ARG A 257 -12.27 5.83 24.97
C ARG A 257 -12.00 4.50 25.68
N GLU A 258 -12.64 4.26 26.82
CA GLU A 258 -12.52 2.97 27.54
C GLU A 258 -13.07 1.81 26.71
N ALA A 259 -14.20 1.99 26.03
CA ALA A 259 -14.78 1.01 25.11
C ALA A 259 -13.78 0.66 23.99
N LYS A 260 -13.09 1.68 23.46
CA LYS A 260 -12.09 1.49 22.41
C LYS A 260 -10.85 0.74 22.90
N ILE A 261 -10.36 1.09 24.08
CA ILE A 261 -9.27 0.36 24.74
C ILE A 261 -9.67 -1.11 24.98
N ALA A 262 -10.92 -1.37 25.37
CA ALA A 262 -11.43 -2.72 25.53
C ALA A 262 -11.47 -3.49 24.21
N LEU A 263 -11.93 -2.87 23.12
CA LEU A 263 -11.95 -3.45 21.77
C LEU A 263 -10.54 -3.79 21.28
N ASP A 264 -9.60 -2.85 21.42
CA ASP A 264 -8.20 -3.03 21.02
C ASP A 264 -7.51 -4.14 21.83
N ALA A 265 -7.92 -4.31 23.10
CA ALA A 265 -7.47 -5.40 23.98
C ALA A 265 -8.21 -6.74 23.74
N GLY A 266 -9.14 -6.81 22.78
CA GLY A 266 -9.92 -8.02 22.49
C GLY A 266 -11.02 -8.35 23.52
N ARG A 267 -11.30 -7.45 24.47
CA ARG A 267 -12.38 -7.61 25.47
C ARG A 267 -13.71 -7.15 24.86
N LEU A 268 -14.27 -7.97 23.98
CA LEU A 268 -15.46 -7.63 23.18
C LEU A 268 -16.70 -7.35 24.06
N ASP A 269 -16.90 -8.11 25.14
CA ASP A 269 -18.01 -7.90 26.07
C ASP A 269 -17.96 -6.52 26.75
N ASP A 270 -16.78 -6.12 27.22
CA ASP A 270 -16.56 -4.81 27.83
C ASP A 270 -16.73 -3.69 26.80
N ALA A 271 -16.18 -3.86 25.60
CA ALA A 271 -16.32 -2.90 24.50
C ALA A 271 -17.79 -2.70 24.11
N ARG A 272 -18.56 -3.79 24.00
CA ARG A 272 -20.01 -3.77 23.74
C ARG A 272 -20.76 -3.03 24.82
N ARG A 273 -20.53 -3.40 26.09
CA ARG A 273 -21.22 -2.80 27.24
C ARG A 273 -20.93 -1.31 27.37
N LEU A 274 -19.66 -0.91 27.24
CA LEU A 274 -19.24 0.48 27.34
C LEU A 274 -19.72 1.31 26.14
N GLY A 275 -19.64 0.75 24.92
CA GLY A 275 -20.14 1.40 23.71
C GLY A 275 -21.67 1.58 23.70
N GLY A 276 -22.41 0.56 24.15
CA GLY A 276 -23.87 0.64 24.30
C GLY A 276 -24.28 1.70 25.32
N ALA A 277 -23.59 1.75 26.47
CA ALA A 277 -23.82 2.78 27.49
C ALA A 277 -23.53 4.22 27.00
N VAL A 278 -22.73 4.40 25.94
CA VAL A 278 -22.55 5.71 25.29
C VAL A 278 -23.82 6.09 24.51
N LEU A 279 -24.40 5.16 23.76
CA LEU A 279 -25.64 5.39 23.00
C LEU A 279 -26.86 5.62 23.90
N GLU A 280 -26.84 5.09 25.13
CA GLU A 280 -27.88 5.33 26.15
C GLU A 280 -27.72 6.69 26.88
N GLY A 281 -26.71 7.49 26.52
CA GLY A 281 -26.28 8.69 27.25
C GLY A 281 -27.22 9.90 27.25
N GLY A 282 -28.45 9.78 26.72
CA GLY A 282 -29.51 10.78 26.81
C GLY A 282 -29.09 12.19 26.35
N GLU A 283 -29.33 13.21 27.20
CA GLU A 283 -29.09 14.63 26.90
C GLU A 283 -27.62 14.99 26.60
N GLY A 284 -26.65 14.12 26.96
CA GLY A 284 -25.23 14.32 26.69
C GLY A 284 -24.71 13.69 25.40
N LEU A 285 -25.56 12.98 24.65
CA LEU A 285 -25.16 12.28 23.43
C LEU A 285 -25.14 13.24 22.23
N THR A 286 -23.94 13.60 21.77
CA THR A 286 -23.78 14.35 20.52
C THR A 286 -23.84 13.42 19.30
N PRO A 287 -24.24 13.90 18.11
CA PRO A 287 -24.21 13.11 16.87
C PRO A 287 -22.83 12.51 16.57
N GLU A 288 -21.74 13.21 16.91
CA GLU A 288 -20.38 12.74 16.74
C GLU A 288 -20.08 11.57 17.69
N LEU A 289 -20.46 11.67 18.97
CA LEU A 289 -20.26 10.59 19.94
C LEU A 289 -21.11 9.37 19.59
N ALA A 290 -22.35 9.57 19.14
CA ALA A 290 -23.20 8.50 18.65
C ALA A 290 -22.57 7.81 17.44
N SER A 291 -22.09 8.58 16.46
CA SER A 291 -21.42 8.04 15.27
C SER A 291 -20.19 7.19 15.62
N HIS A 292 -19.33 7.65 16.54
CA HIS A 292 -18.17 6.89 16.98
C HIS A 292 -18.56 5.63 17.77
N ALA A 293 -19.60 5.70 18.61
CA ALA A 293 -20.11 4.54 19.33
C ALA A 293 -20.68 3.50 18.37
N HIS A 294 -21.44 3.91 17.36
CA HIS A 294 -21.92 3.01 16.30
C HIS A 294 -20.78 2.38 15.52
N HIS A 295 -19.75 3.15 15.12
CA HIS A 295 -18.58 2.58 14.42
C HIS A 295 -17.86 1.53 15.27
N LEU A 296 -17.63 1.82 16.55
CA LEU A 296 -17.02 0.87 17.49
C LEU A 296 -17.87 -0.40 17.66
N LEU A 297 -19.17 -0.25 17.89
CA LEU A 297 -20.08 -1.39 18.07
C LEU A 297 -20.22 -2.22 16.80
N GLY A 298 -20.13 -1.60 15.61
CA GLY A 298 -20.08 -2.33 14.34
C GLY A 298 -18.87 -3.25 14.26
N TRP A 299 -17.69 -2.79 14.70
CA TRP A 299 -16.48 -3.60 14.79
C TRP A 299 -16.56 -4.71 15.84
N VAL A 300 -17.19 -4.43 16.98
CA VAL A 300 -17.46 -5.45 18.01
C VAL A 300 -18.35 -6.55 17.43
N ALA A 301 -19.50 -6.19 16.87
CA ALA A 301 -20.43 -7.14 16.25
C ALA A 301 -19.76 -7.95 15.13
N LEU A 302 -18.94 -7.31 14.30
CA LEU A 302 -18.20 -8.00 13.24
C LEU A 302 -17.22 -9.05 13.81
N LYS A 303 -16.46 -8.71 14.86
CA LYS A 303 -15.54 -9.67 15.52
C LYS A 303 -16.26 -10.81 16.22
N GLU A 304 -17.51 -10.60 16.63
CA GLU A 304 -18.38 -11.64 17.19
C GLU A 304 -19.08 -12.48 16.11
N GLY A 305 -18.82 -12.24 14.82
CA GLY A 305 -19.46 -12.95 13.71
C GLY A 305 -20.89 -12.48 13.40
N GLN A 306 -21.34 -11.38 13.99
CA GLN A 306 -22.70 -10.87 13.88
C GLN A 306 -22.84 -9.85 12.73
N GLY A 307 -22.72 -10.32 11.49
CA GLY A 307 -22.70 -9.46 10.29
C GLY A 307 -23.88 -8.50 10.15
N ARG A 308 -25.10 -8.94 10.51
CA ARG A 308 -26.30 -8.09 10.42
C ARG A 308 -26.26 -6.92 11.42
N GLN A 309 -25.92 -7.19 12.66
CA GLN A 309 -25.77 -6.14 13.69
C GLN A 309 -24.64 -5.17 13.32
N ALA A 310 -23.55 -5.68 12.74
CA ALA A 310 -22.47 -4.85 12.25
C ALA A 310 -22.95 -3.88 11.15
N LEU A 311 -23.73 -4.34 10.17
CA LEU A 311 -24.34 -3.46 9.14
C LEU A 311 -25.29 -2.44 9.74
N ASP A 312 -26.14 -2.85 10.69
CA ASP A 312 -27.07 -1.95 11.35
C ASP A 312 -26.30 -0.82 12.04
N HIS A 313 -25.24 -1.12 12.79
CA HIS A 313 -24.38 -0.12 13.39
C HIS A 313 -23.65 0.76 12.36
N PHE A 314 -23.02 0.17 11.33
CA PHE A 314 -22.29 0.94 10.31
C PHE A 314 -23.20 1.89 9.51
N SER A 315 -24.48 1.54 9.32
CA SER A 315 -25.46 2.40 8.64
C SER A 315 -25.79 3.69 9.41
N GLN A 316 -25.61 3.68 10.74
CA GLN A 316 -25.88 4.83 11.62
C GLN A 316 -24.66 5.76 11.78
N VAL A 317 -23.52 5.41 11.19
CA VAL A 317 -22.29 6.20 11.24
C VAL A 317 -22.41 7.42 10.33
N GLN A 318 -22.25 8.61 10.91
CA GLN A 318 -22.33 9.90 10.22
C GLN A 318 -21.02 10.70 10.37
N GLY A 319 -20.65 11.46 9.34
CA GLY A 319 -19.49 12.37 9.39
C GLY A 319 -18.11 11.69 9.40
N GLN A 320 -18.05 10.36 9.43
CA GLN A 320 -16.82 9.57 9.33
C GLN A 320 -16.98 8.43 8.31
N LYS A 321 -15.87 7.99 7.73
CA LYS A 321 -15.87 6.90 6.74
C LYS A 321 -15.84 5.56 7.44
N VAL A 322 -16.73 4.65 7.06
CA VAL A 322 -16.63 3.23 7.40
C VAL A 322 -15.70 2.55 6.40
N GLU A 323 -14.83 1.68 6.88
CA GLU A 323 -13.85 1.00 6.07
C GLU A 323 -14.53 0.01 5.10
N PRO A 324 -14.19 0.01 3.78
CA PRO A 324 -14.81 -0.88 2.80
C PRO A 324 -14.75 -2.37 3.17
N HIS A 325 -13.63 -2.82 3.74
CA HIS A 325 -13.47 -4.22 4.16
C HIS A 325 -14.37 -4.59 5.34
N ALA A 326 -14.67 -3.66 6.25
CA ALA A 326 -15.59 -3.92 7.36
C ALA A 326 -17.00 -4.16 6.84
N VAL A 327 -17.45 -3.32 5.90
CA VAL A 327 -18.75 -3.48 5.22
C VAL A 327 -18.79 -4.79 4.42
N ALA A 328 -17.72 -5.11 3.69
CA ALA A 328 -17.61 -6.33 2.90
C ALA A 328 -17.69 -7.60 3.77
N ALA A 329 -16.96 -7.61 4.89
CA ALA A 329 -16.98 -8.71 5.84
C ALA A 329 -18.37 -8.88 6.47
N SER A 330 -19.06 -7.78 6.81
CA SER A 330 -20.42 -7.84 7.33
C SER A 330 -21.40 -8.46 6.33
N PHE A 331 -21.36 -8.06 5.04
CA PHE A 331 -22.18 -8.69 4.00
C PHE A 331 -21.85 -10.17 3.80
N SER A 332 -20.57 -10.53 3.83
CA SER A 332 -20.12 -11.93 3.73
C SER A 332 -20.70 -12.78 4.86
N LEU A 333 -20.70 -12.26 6.09
CA LEU A 333 -21.28 -12.93 7.27
C LEU A 333 -22.82 -12.98 7.24
N VAL A 334 -23.48 -12.07 6.54
CA VAL A 334 -24.92 -12.17 6.30
C VAL A 334 -25.24 -13.23 5.23
N GLY A 335 -24.24 -13.60 4.41
CA GLY A 335 -24.39 -14.50 3.27
C GLY A 335 -24.75 -13.78 1.97
N ASP A 336 -24.60 -12.45 1.92
CA ASP A 336 -24.77 -11.66 0.70
C ASP A 336 -23.40 -11.43 0.03
N ASP A 337 -22.83 -12.52 -0.47
CA ASP A 337 -21.51 -12.50 -1.11
C ASP A 337 -21.50 -11.64 -2.39
N ALA A 338 -22.64 -11.47 -3.04
CA ALA A 338 -22.79 -10.60 -4.22
C ALA A 338 -22.52 -9.14 -3.87
N ARG A 339 -23.15 -8.61 -2.80
CA ARG A 339 -22.85 -7.25 -2.33
C ARG A 339 -21.47 -7.16 -1.68
N ALA A 340 -21.03 -8.19 -0.97
CA ALA A 340 -19.70 -8.22 -0.37
C ALA A 340 -18.58 -8.07 -1.42
N LEU A 341 -18.75 -8.67 -2.60
CA LEU A 341 -17.73 -8.72 -3.64
C LEU A 341 -17.26 -7.32 -4.09
N ASP A 342 -18.19 -6.40 -4.34
CA ASP A 342 -17.86 -5.05 -4.80
C ASP A 342 -17.13 -4.25 -3.70
N TRP A 343 -17.53 -4.42 -2.45
CA TRP A 343 -16.87 -3.81 -1.31
C TRP A 343 -15.46 -4.38 -1.08
N TRP A 344 -15.29 -5.70 -1.21
CA TRP A 344 -13.98 -6.34 -1.13
C TRP A 344 -13.05 -5.88 -2.26
N LYS A 345 -13.58 -5.72 -3.47
CA LYS A 345 -12.82 -5.17 -4.60
C LYS A 345 -12.35 -3.75 -4.32
N GLN A 346 -13.22 -2.89 -3.79
CA GLN A 346 -12.86 -1.53 -3.39
C GLN A 346 -11.82 -1.52 -2.26
N ALA A 347 -11.98 -2.41 -1.27
CA ALA A 347 -11.01 -2.56 -0.19
C ALA A 347 -9.64 -3.00 -0.70
N TRP A 348 -9.59 -3.95 -1.62
CA TRP A 348 -8.34 -4.43 -2.21
C TRP A 348 -7.64 -3.35 -3.05
N GLN A 349 -8.39 -2.54 -3.80
CA GLN A 349 -7.81 -1.43 -4.60
C GLN A 349 -7.20 -0.33 -3.74
N THR A 350 -7.62 -0.20 -2.49
CA THR A 350 -7.21 0.87 -1.57
C THR A 350 -6.26 0.38 -0.47
N SER A 351 -6.05 -0.93 -0.35
CA SER A 351 -5.24 -1.56 0.70
C SER A 351 -4.10 -2.40 0.12
N SER A 352 -2.94 -2.37 0.78
CA SER A 352 -1.83 -3.28 0.50
C SER A 352 -1.87 -4.57 1.33
N ASP A 353 -2.95 -4.80 2.08
CA ASP A 353 -3.11 -5.97 2.95
C ASP A 353 -3.45 -7.23 2.14
N ARG A 354 -2.62 -8.27 2.31
CA ARG A 354 -2.81 -9.57 1.67
C ARG A 354 -4.07 -10.28 2.17
N THR A 355 -4.49 -10.01 3.41
CA THR A 355 -5.70 -10.59 4.00
C THR A 355 -6.94 -10.15 3.23
N VAL A 356 -7.02 -8.85 2.88
CA VAL A 356 -8.13 -8.28 2.09
C VAL A 356 -8.21 -8.92 0.69
N MET A 357 -7.05 -9.20 0.08
CA MET A 357 -6.98 -9.89 -1.20
C MET A 357 -7.50 -11.34 -1.10
N HIS A 358 -7.10 -12.09 -0.06
CA HIS A 358 -7.58 -13.45 0.14
C HIS A 358 -9.07 -13.51 0.50
N GLU A 359 -9.59 -12.52 1.22
CA GLU A 359 -11.04 -12.39 1.48
C GLU A 359 -11.82 -12.12 0.19
N TYR A 360 -11.32 -11.21 -0.68
CA TYR A 360 -11.92 -10.98 -2.00
C TYR A 360 -11.94 -12.26 -2.85
N ALA A 361 -10.82 -12.98 -2.89
CA ALA A 361 -10.72 -14.26 -3.58
C ALA A 361 -11.65 -15.31 -2.96
N GLY A 362 -11.75 -15.36 -1.62
CA GLY A 362 -12.66 -16.24 -0.89
C GLY A 362 -14.13 -15.96 -1.21
N THR A 363 -14.53 -14.69 -1.34
CA THR A 363 -15.87 -14.31 -1.80
C THR A 363 -16.14 -14.77 -3.23
N LEU A 364 -15.17 -14.63 -4.15
CA LEU A 364 -15.31 -15.18 -5.51
C LEU A 364 -15.49 -16.70 -5.50
N ILE A 365 -14.75 -17.42 -4.66
CA ILE A 365 -14.87 -18.87 -4.49
C ILE A 365 -16.26 -19.24 -4.00
N ARG A 366 -16.80 -18.57 -2.96
CA ARG A 366 -18.17 -18.79 -2.49
C ARG A 366 -19.24 -18.54 -3.55
N LEU A 367 -18.96 -17.66 -4.52
CA LEU A 367 -19.81 -17.40 -5.69
C LEU A 367 -19.61 -18.39 -6.85
N GLY A 368 -18.86 -19.48 -6.66
CA GLY A 368 -18.58 -20.50 -7.68
C GLY A 368 -17.55 -20.07 -8.74
N ARG A 369 -16.81 -18.98 -8.50
CA ARG A 369 -15.83 -18.41 -9.43
C ARG A 369 -14.39 -18.74 -9.04
N ALA A 370 -14.15 -19.95 -8.52
CA ALA A 370 -12.82 -20.38 -8.06
C ALA A 370 -11.73 -20.26 -9.14
N PRO A 371 -11.95 -20.62 -10.43
CA PRO A 371 -10.94 -20.45 -11.47
C PRO A 371 -10.54 -18.99 -11.72
N GLU A 372 -11.42 -18.04 -11.43
CA GLU A 372 -11.12 -16.60 -11.51
C GLU A 372 -10.35 -16.15 -10.27
N ALA A 373 -10.81 -16.57 -9.08
CA ALA A 373 -10.16 -16.28 -7.81
C ALA A 373 -8.69 -16.74 -7.79
N LEU A 374 -8.40 -17.94 -8.28
CA LEU A 374 -7.05 -18.51 -8.29
C LEU A 374 -6.14 -17.91 -9.37
N LYS A 375 -6.70 -17.22 -10.37
CA LYS A 375 -5.92 -16.42 -11.33
C LYS A 375 -5.60 -15.03 -10.77
N LEU A 376 -6.24 -14.64 -9.65
CA LEU A 376 -5.93 -13.37 -9.03
C LEU A 376 -4.48 -13.40 -8.54
N PRO A 377 -3.73 -12.37 -8.88
CA PRO A 377 -2.31 -12.45 -8.68
C PRO A 377 -1.92 -12.14 -7.23
N GLY A 378 -0.99 -12.92 -6.68
CA GLY A 378 -0.58 -12.85 -5.27
C GLY A 378 -1.48 -13.64 -4.31
N VAL A 379 -2.62 -14.15 -4.79
CA VAL A 379 -3.50 -15.03 -4.03
C VAL A 379 -2.82 -16.37 -3.79
N GLU A 380 -2.72 -16.74 -2.52
CA GLU A 380 -2.37 -18.10 -2.12
C GLU A 380 -3.65 -18.95 -2.12
N PRO A 381 -3.74 -20.00 -2.96
CA PRO A 381 -4.94 -20.81 -3.07
C PRO A 381 -5.46 -21.32 -1.71
N ALA A 382 -4.56 -21.83 -0.85
CA ALA A 382 -4.93 -22.31 0.49
C ALA A 382 -5.57 -21.22 1.36
N ALA A 383 -5.01 -19.99 1.32
CA ALA A 383 -5.51 -18.88 2.10
C ALA A 383 -6.88 -18.39 1.58
N ALA A 384 -7.09 -18.37 0.26
CA ALA A 384 -8.37 -17.99 -0.32
C ALA A 384 -9.48 -18.99 0.02
N PHE A 385 -9.19 -20.30 -0.04
CA PHE A 385 -10.14 -21.32 0.38
C PHE A 385 -10.41 -21.28 1.88
N SER A 386 -9.38 -21.06 2.72
CA SER A 386 -9.58 -20.88 4.16
C SER A 386 -10.46 -19.66 4.48
N CYS A 387 -10.27 -18.52 3.78
CA CYS A 387 -11.18 -17.38 3.88
C CYS A 387 -12.61 -17.72 3.41
N ALA A 388 -12.75 -18.50 2.32
CA ALA A 388 -14.04 -18.95 1.82
C ALA A 388 -14.80 -19.77 2.87
N GLU A 389 -14.16 -20.81 3.38
CA GLU A 389 -14.68 -21.74 4.37
C GLU A 389 -14.98 -21.06 5.71
N ARG A 390 -14.04 -20.27 6.24
CA ARG A 390 -14.16 -19.62 7.56
C ARG A 390 -15.43 -18.80 7.68
N VAL A 391 -15.82 -18.08 6.64
CA VAL A 391 -17.07 -17.28 6.65
C VAL A 391 -18.30 -18.19 6.77
N LEU A 392 -18.34 -19.32 6.05
CA LEU A 392 -19.43 -20.29 6.13
C LEU A 392 -19.49 -20.94 7.51
N PHE A 393 -18.33 -21.24 8.09
CA PHE A 393 -18.20 -21.82 9.42
C PHE A 393 -18.72 -20.86 10.51
N ILE A 394 -18.32 -19.58 10.47
CA ILE A 394 -18.80 -18.56 11.43
C ILE A 394 -20.31 -18.36 11.30
N ARG A 395 -20.86 -18.44 10.08
CA ARG A 395 -22.31 -18.39 9.82
C ARG A 395 -23.07 -19.59 10.37
N GLY A 396 -22.38 -20.64 10.81
CA GLY A 396 -22.98 -21.88 11.28
C GLY A 396 -23.50 -22.80 10.17
N VAL A 397 -23.14 -22.53 8.91
CA VAL A 397 -23.57 -23.34 7.75
C VAL A 397 -22.53 -24.44 7.50
N TYR A 398 -22.39 -25.32 8.49
CA TYR A 398 -21.27 -26.26 8.59
C TYR A 398 -21.19 -27.24 7.42
N SER A 399 -22.32 -27.70 6.88
CA SER A 399 -22.33 -28.58 5.71
C SER A 399 -21.76 -27.91 4.45
N GLU A 400 -22.06 -26.63 4.24
CA GLU A 400 -21.50 -25.86 3.11
C GLU A 400 -20.02 -25.55 3.34
N ALA A 401 -19.62 -25.23 4.58
CA ALA A 401 -18.22 -25.05 4.95
C ALA A 401 -17.41 -26.33 4.67
N ALA A 402 -17.93 -27.49 5.07
CA ALA A 402 -17.29 -28.77 4.85
C ALA A 402 -17.13 -29.10 3.35
N ALA A 403 -18.19 -28.88 2.56
CA ALA A 403 -18.13 -29.06 1.10
C ALA A 403 -17.12 -28.11 0.44
N MET A 404 -16.98 -26.87 0.94
CA MET A 404 -15.99 -25.91 0.48
C MET A 404 -14.56 -26.40 0.74
N GLY A 405 -14.30 -26.92 1.95
CA GLY A 405 -13.00 -27.48 2.31
C GLY A 405 -12.65 -28.74 1.52
N GLU A 406 -13.62 -29.63 1.26
CA GLU A 406 -13.40 -30.79 0.39
C GLU A 406 -13.09 -30.39 -1.05
N ALA A 407 -13.85 -29.46 -1.62
CA ALA A 407 -13.58 -28.93 -2.96
C ALA A 407 -12.19 -28.26 -3.02
N ALA A 408 -11.77 -27.57 -1.96
CA ALA A 408 -10.47 -26.93 -1.86
C ALA A 408 -9.31 -27.94 -1.97
N LEU A 409 -9.48 -29.17 -1.46
CA LEU A 409 -8.46 -30.23 -1.52
C LEU A 409 -8.17 -30.71 -2.95
N GLU A 410 -9.11 -30.53 -3.89
CA GLU A 410 -8.86 -30.81 -5.32
C GLU A 410 -7.85 -29.82 -5.92
N TYR A 411 -7.80 -28.61 -5.39
CA TYR A 411 -6.88 -27.56 -5.85
C TYR A 411 -5.58 -27.54 -5.06
N VAL A 412 -5.65 -27.78 -3.75
CA VAL A 412 -4.50 -27.67 -2.84
C VAL A 412 -4.50 -28.82 -1.84
N PRO A 413 -3.57 -29.78 -1.96
CA PRO A 413 -3.39 -30.79 -0.92
C PRO A 413 -2.79 -30.10 0.33
N SER A 414 -3.64 -29.81 1.32
CA SER A 414 -3.23 -29.17 2.57
C SER A 414 -3.80 -29.92 3.77
N ALA A 415 -2.93 -30.23 4.73
CA ALA A 415 -3.31 -30.82 6.00
C ALA A 415 -4.26 -29.91 6.79
N SER A 416 -4.05 -28.59 6.76
CA SER A 416 -4.90 -27.64 7.48
C SER A 416 -6.31 -27.59 6.90
N ILE A 417 -6.44 -27.56 5.57
CA ILE A 417 -7.74 -27.55 4.88
C ILE A 417 -8.49 -28.85 5.15
N ALA A 418 -7.81 -29.99 5.10
CA ALA A 418 -8.43 -31.27 5.42
C ALA A 418 -8.91 -31.33 6.89
N TYR A 419 -8.13 -30.77 7.82
CA TYR A 419 -8.49 -30.69 9.23
C TYR A 419 -9.68 -29.74 9.46
N ASP A 420 -9.65 -28.54 8.90
CA ASP A 420 -10.74 -27.54 9.01
C ASP A 420 -12.05 -28.10 8.43
N ALA A 421 -11.99 -28.74 7.26
CA ALA A 421 -13.14 -29.41 6.64
C ALA A 421 -13.68 -30.57 7.52
N ALA A 422 -12.80 -31.28 8.23
CA ALA A 422 -13.22 -32.30 9.18
C ALA A 422 -13.93 -31.70 10.40
N CYS A 423 -13.44 -30.58 10.93
CA CYS A 423 -14.11 -29.81 11.98
C CYS A 423 -15.50 -29.35 11.52
N ALA A 424 -15.63 -28.87 10.28
CA ALA A 424 -16.92 -28.50 9.70
C ALA A 424 -17.87 -29.71 9.61
N HIS A 425 -17.41 -30.88 9.14
CA HIS A 425 -18.23 -32.10 9.14
C HIS A 425 -18.62 -32.57 10.55
N ALA A 426 -17.71 -32.47 11.52
CA ALA A 426 -17.99 -32.81 12.91
C ALA A 426 -19.12 -31.94 13.47
N LYS A 427 -19.07 -30.63 13.22
CA LYS A 427 -20.12 -29.66 13.59
C LYS A 427 -21.43 -29.88 12.84
N ALA A 428 -21.35 -30.33 11.58
CA ALA A 428 -22.50 -30.78 10.80
C ALA A 428 -23.05 -32.16 11.22
N ARG A 429 -22.45 -32.82 12.23
CA ARG A 429 -22.79 -34.18 12.72
C ARG A 429 -22.59 -35.28 11.68
N ASN A 430 -21.72 -35.07 10.69
CA ASN A 430 -21.35 -36.05 9.68
C ASN A 430 -20.06 -36.77 10.09
N VAL A 431 -20.20 -37.73 11.01
CA VAL A 431 -19.07 -38.47 11.59
C VAL A 431 -18.23 -39.23 10.54
N PRO A 432 -18.82 -39.96 9.57
CA PRO A 432 -18.04 -40.71 8.58
C PRO A 432 -17.07 -39.83 7.77
N ASP A 433 -17.56 -38.69 7.28
CA ASP A 433 -16.77 -37.78 6.46
C ASP A 433 -15.76 -36.99 7.29
N ALA A 434 -16.14 -36.62 8.52
CA ALA A 434 -15.20 -36.00 9.47
C ALA A 434 -14.00 -36.91 9.73
N VAL A 435 -14.21 -38.18 10.09
CA VAL A 435 -13.10 -39.12 10.35
C VAL A 435 -12.30 -39.41 9.08
N ARG A 436 -12.95 -39.52 7.91
CA ARG A 436 -12.24 -39.66 6.62
C ARG A 436 -11.27 -38.50 6.40
N LEU A 437 -11.72 -37.26 6.61
CA LEU A 437 -10.89 -36.07 6.41
C LEU A 437 -9.83 -35.89 7.49
N LEU A 438 -10.07 -36.32 8.73
CA LEU A 438 -9.03 -36.37 9.78
C LEU A 438 -7.90 -37.33 9.40
N ARG A 439 -8.23 -38.53 8.91
CA ARG A 439 -7.23 -39.47 8.38
C ARG A 439 -6.48 -38.85 7.19
N ARG A 440 -7.19 -38.18 6.29
CA ARG A 440 -6.56 -37.45 5.17
C ARG A 440 -5.65 -36.32 5.64
N ALA A 441 -6.02 -35.58 6.68
CA ALA A 441 -5.17 -34.55 7.27
C ALA A 441 -3.87 -35.13 7.81
N SER A 442 -3.94 -36.30 8.48
CA SER A 442 -2.76 -37.04 8.95
C SER A 442 -1.86 -37.50 7.81
N GLU A 443 -2.43 -38.05 6.73
CA GLU A 443 -1.67 -38.42 5.52
C GLU A 443 -0.94 -37.21 4.90
N LEU A 444 -1.57 -36.04 4.96
CA LEU A 444 -1.01 -34.77 4.46
C LEU A 444 -0.04 -34.11 5.46
N GLY A 445 0.19 -34.72 6.63
CA GLY A 445 1.23 -34.32 7.58
C GLY A 445 0.73 -33.62 8.85
N PHE A 446 -0.57 -33.63 9.16
CA PHE A 446 -1.08 -33.21 10.47
C PHE A 446 -0.62 -34.20 11.55
N LYS A 447 -0.08 -33.71 12.67
CA LYS A 447 0.50 -34.57 13.74
C LYS A 447 0.08 -34.20 15.16
N ASP A 448 -0.65 -33.10 15.36
CA ASP A 448 -0.94 -32.58 16.69
C ASP A 448 -2.18 -33.23 17.32
N GLY A 449 -1.98 -34.44 17.86
CA GLY A 449 -3.03 -35.19 18.55
C GLY A 449 -3.39 -34.66 19.94
N ALA A 450 -2.63 -33.72 20.50
CA ALA A 450 -3.01 -33.04 21.74
C ALA A 450 -4.01 -31.92 21.43
N TYR A 451 -3.71 -31.11 20.42
CA TYR A 451 -4.61 -30.09 19.90
C TYR A 451 -5.95 -30.70 19.48
N ALA A 452 -5.94 -31.72 18.61
CA ALA A 452 -7.16 -32.35 18.11
C ALA A 452 -8.06 -32.93 19.20
N ALA A 453 -7.49 -33.42 20.30
CA ALA A 453 -8.25 -33.96 21.44
C ALA A 453 -8.91 -32.88 22.31
N SER A 454 -8.39 -31.65 22.27
CA SER A 454 -8.90 -30.51 23.03
C SER A 454 -9.77 -29.56 22.19
N ASP A 455 -9.86 -29.82 20.89
CA ASP A 455 -10.57 -28.97 19.94
C ASP A 455 -12.09 -29.05 20.16
N ALA A 456 -12.69 -27.90 20.46
CA ALA A 456 -14.12 -27.79 20.69
C ALA A 456 -14.94 -28.11 19.44
N ASP A 457 -14.37 -27.96 18.24
CA ASP A 457 -15.08 -28.26 17.00
C ASP A 457 -15.19 -29.76 16.72
N LEU A 458 -14.27 -30.56 17.26
CA LEU A 458 -14.29 -32.03 17.20
C LEU A 458 -15.01 -32.68 18.38
N ALA A 459 -15.49 -31.91 19.35
CA ALA A 459 -16.26 -32.41 20.48
C ALA A 459 -17.43 -33.36 20.09
N PRO A 460 -18.15 -33.16 18.95
CA PRO A 460 -19.15 -34.11 18.46
C PRO A 460 -18.63 -35.53 18.18
N LEU A 461 -17.34 -35.72 17.96
CA LEU A 461 -16.70 -36.99 17.62
C LEU A 461 -16.17 -37.75 18.85
N HIS A 462 -16.03 -37.08 19.99
CA HIS A 462 -15.47 -37.69 21.20
C HIS A 462 -16.32 -38.88 21.67
N GLY A 463 -15.65 -39.99 21.96
CA GLY A 463 -16.29 -41.27 22.31
C GLY A 463 -16.76 -42.09 21.10
N HIS A 464 -16.61 -41.60 19.86
CA HIS A 464 -16.86 -42.40 18.66
C HIS A 464 -15.64 -43.31 18.37
N PRO A 465 -15.82 -44.64 18.19
CA PRO A 465 -14.70 -45.58 18.08
C PRO A 465 -13.67 -45.22 17.00
N ALA A 466 -14.13 -44.81 15.82
CA ALA A 466 -13.25 -44.48 14.69
C ALA A 466 -12.43 -43.19 14.92
N PHE A 467 -12.92 -42.26 15.75
CA PHE A 467 -12.19 -41.04 16.09
C PHE A 467 -11.13 -41.33 17.16
N GLU A 468 -11.48 -42.09 18.20
CA GLU A 468 -10.54 -42.48 19.26
C GLU A 468 -9.39 -43.36 18.72
N GLU A 469 -9.69 -44.25 17.76
CA GLU A 469 -8.69 -45.03 17.04
C GLU A 469 -7.73 -44.13 16.27
N TRP A 470 -8.25 -43.22 15.43
CA TRP A 470 -7.43 -42.26 14.69
C TRP A 470 -6.55 -41.41 15.62
N LEU A 471 -7.10 -40.92 16.74
CA LEU A 471 -6.37 -40.10 17.70
C LEU A 471 -5.23 -40.89 18.37
N THR A 472 -5.45 -42.18 18.63
CA THR A 472 -4.45 -43.09 19.17
C THR A 472 -3.33 -43.34 18.15
N GLU A 473 -3.69 -43.65 16.90
CA GLU A 473 -2.74 -43.82 15.79
C GLU A 473 -1.88 -42.55 15.60
N LEU A 474 -2.51 -41.38 15.61
CA LEU A 474 -1.85 -40.09 15.43
C LEU A 474 -0.79 -39.84 16.51
N ARG A 475 -1.13 -40.08 17.78
CA ARG A 475 -0.20 -39.93 18.91
C ARG A 475 0.98 -40.90 18.84
N GLN A 476 0.73 -42.14 18.41
CA GLN A 476 1.81 -43.13 18.23
C GLN A 476 2.76 -42.70 17.10
N SER A 477 2.22 -42.21 15.98
CA SER A 477 3.03 -41.75 14.83
C SER A 477 3.84 -40.48 15.11
N ALA A 478 3.43 -39.67 16.09
CA ALA A 478 4.17 -38.48 16.50
C ALA A 478 5.31 -38.79 17.49
N ALA A 479 5.27 -39.97 18.14
CA ALA A 479 6.29 -40.43 19.08
C ALA A 479 7.43 -41.23 18.41
N SER A 480 7.23 -41.68 17.17
CA SER A 480 8.22 -42.33 16.29
C SER A 480 8.87 -41.33 15.35
#